data_AF-A0ABD5YUL6-F1
#
_entry.id   AF-A0ABD5YUL6-F1
#
_cell.length_a   1.000
_cell.length_b   1.000
_cell.length_c   1.000
_cell.angle_alpha   90.00
_cell.angle_beta   90.00
_cell.angle_gamma   90.00
#
_symmetry.space_group_name_H-M   'P 1'
#
loop_
_entity.id
_entity.type
_entity.pdbx_description
1 polymer ?
#
loop_
_entity_poly.entity_id
_entity_poly.type
_entity_poly.pdbx_seq_one_letter_code
_entity_poly.pdbx_strand_id
1 'polypeptide(L)'
;MCGSDAGVFSYEGGYEWIQVPRTIGHEYSGLVVDVGKEVTEFEVDQKAVKEPIHDCDHCFQCKNRQENICQNFSITVMHSDGDYAKYTTVAERYHAVPESVPLREASIAEPTSIATCAVLDLPRLTSDDNVLVEVSGPIVVLTAIVANSVGANVVVSGSQKGDYLGSYIEEAGRSPEYVKYS
;
A
#
# COMPACT_ATOMS: atom_id res chain seq x y z
N MET A 1 1.41 8.29 4.62
CA MET A 1 2.87 8.53 4.69
C MET A 1 3.49 7.26 5.23
N CYS A 2 4.41 6.70 4.46
CA CYS A 2 5.11 5.47 4.81
C CYS A 2 6.48 5.78 5.44
N GLY A 3 7.10 4.76 6.05
CA GLY A 3 8.47 4.85 6.53
C GLY A 3 9.48 5.15 5.42
N SER A 4 9.23 4.69 4.19
CA SER A 4 10.09 5.00 3.04
C SER A 4 10.05 6.49 2.68
N ASP A 5 8.88 7.15 2.72
CA ASP A 5 8.80 8.60 2.51
C ASP A 5 9.64 9.36 3.55
N ALA A 6 9.57 8.93 4.82
CA ALA A 6 10.33 9.53 5.92
C ALA A 6 11.85 9.32 5.76
N GLY A 7 12.26 8.13 5.31
CA GLY A 7 13.65 7.79 5.01
C GLY A 7 14.22 8.64 3.87
N VAL A 8 13.45 8.82 2.79
CA VAL A 8 13.83 9.73 1.68
C VAL A 8 13.93 11.16 2.17
N PHE A 9 12.92 11.65 2.91
CA PHE A 9 12.88 13.03 3.41
C PHE A 9 14.05 13.34 4.36
N SER A 10 14.37 12.40 5.24
CA SER A 10 15.43 12.57 6.26
C SER A 10 16.82 12.19 5.75
N TYR A 11 16.92 11.72 4.50
CA TYR A 11 18.16 11.24 3.88
C TYR A 11 18.84 10.16 4.73
N GLU A 12 18.04 9.19 5.20
CA GLU A 12 18.52 8.04 5.95
C GLU A 12 19.41 7.13 5.09
N GLY A 13 20.30 6.39 5.74
CA GLY A 13 21.19 5.45 5.04
C GLY A 13 20.40 4.43 4.23
N GLY A 14 20.76 4.25 2.96
CA GLY A 14 20.04 3.41 1.99
C GLY A 14 19.22 4.21 0.96
N TYR A 15 19.01 5.52 1.17
CA TYR A 15 18.27 6.40 0.26
C TYR A 15 19.16 7.40 -0.50
N GLU A 16 20.49 7.34 -0.36
CA GLU A 16 21.43 8.33 -0.90
C GLU A 16 21.51 8.35 -2.44
N TRP A 17 21.00 7.32 -3.09
CA TRP A 17 20.95 7.23 -4.56
C TRP A 17 19.78 8.05 -5.15
N ILE A 18 18.79 8.43 -4.32
CA ILE A 18 17.62 9.20 -4.76
C ILE A 18 18.03 10.65 -4.99
N GLN A 19 17.72 11.16 -6.18
CA GLN A 19 18.06 12.54 -6.56
C GLN A 19 17.13 13.54 -5.86
N VAL A 20 17.69 14.48 -5.11
CA VAL A 20 16.96 15.57 -4.44
C VAL A 20 17.20 16.91 -5.15
N PRO A 21 16.26 17.88 -5.11
CA PRO A 21 14.97 17.85 -4.39
C PRO A 21 13.98 16.87 -5.00
N ARG A 22 13.08 16.35 -4.16
CA ARG A 22 12.09 15.32 -4.49
C ARG A 22 10.78 15.64 -3.79
N THR A 23 9.66 15.64 -4.50
CA THR A 23 8.36 15.61 -3.84
C THR A 23 8.17 14.21 -3.24
N ILE A 24 7.82 14.12 -1.95
CA ILE A 24 7.60 12.84 -1.26
C ILE A 24 6.13 12.38 -1.36
N GLY A 25 5.84 11.19 -0.85
CA GLY A 25 4.50 10.62 -0.80
C GLY A 25 4.18 9.74 -2.00
N HIS A 26 3.82 8.49 -1.73
CA HIS A 26 3.35 7.52 -2.74
C HIS A 26 2.04 6.84 -2.32
N GLU A 27 1.49 7.23 -1.17
CA GLU A 27 0.20 6.80 -0.65
C GLU A 27 -0.76 7.99 -0.67
N TYR A 28 -1.73 7.98 -1.59
CA TYR A 28 -2.67 9.09 -1.72
C TYR A 28 -3.97 8.65 -2.42
N SER A 29 -4.94 9.55 -2.41
CA SER A 29 -6.16 9.47 -3.19
C SER A 29 -6.55 10.88 -3.63
N GLY A 30 -7.34 10.98 -4.70
CA GLY A 30 -7.75 12.28 -5.22
C GLY A 30 -8.95 12.19 -6.14
N LEU A 31 -9.30 13.36 -6.69
CA LEU A 31 -10.31 13.48 -7.74
C LEU A 31 -9.62 13.65 -9.09
N VAL A 32 -10.18 13.04 -10.12
CA VAL A 32 -9.81 13.31 -11.51
C VAL A 32 -10.29 14.71 -11.86
N VAL A 33 -9.36 15.60 -12.23
CA VAL A 33 -9.67 16.99 -12.59
C VAL A 33 -9.57 17.27 -14.09
N ASP A 34 -8.89 16.40 -14.82
CA ASP A 34 -8.73 16.45 -16.27
C ASP A 34 -8.34 15.05 -16.79
N VAL A 35 -8.62 14.75 -18.05
CA VAL A 35 -8.28 13.47 -18.69
C VAL A 35 -7.68 13.68 -20.07
N GLY A 36 -6.71 12.84 -20.43
CA GLY A 36 -6.13 12.83 -21.77
C GLY A 36 -7.16 12.44 -22.83
N LYS A 37 -6.95 12.87 -24.09
CA LYS A 37 -7.89 12.62 -25.20
C LYS A 37 -8.17 11.14 -25.49
N GLU A 38 -7.25 10.26 -25.11
CA GLU A 38 -7.32 8.82 -25.34
C GLU A 38 -7.81 8.06 -24.11
N VAL A 39 -8.04 8.73 -22.98
CA VAL A 39 -8.52 8.12 -21.74
C VAL A 39 -10.03 7.91 -21.84
N THR A 40 -10.47 6.65 -21.71
CA THR A 40 -11.89 6.28 -21.77
C THR A 40 -12.43 5.67 -20.47
N GLU A 41 -11.55 5.31 -19.54
CA GLU A 41 -11.91 4.58 -18.32
C GLU A 41 -12.22 5.50 -17.13
N PHE A 42 -11.91 6.80 -17.25
CA PHE A 42 -12.08 7.78 -16.19
C PHE A 42 -12.83 9.02 -16.68
N GLU A 43 -13.59 9.60 -15.76
CA GLU A 43 -14.29 10.87 -15.95
C GLU A 43 -13.87 11.87 -14.88
N VAL A 44 -13.99 13.16 -15.21
CA VAL A 44 -13.79 14.24 -14.23
C VAL A 44 -14.73 14.04 -13.03
N ASP A 45 -14.26 14.44 -11.85
CA ASP A 45 -14.89 14.27 -10.53
C ASP A 45 -14.94 12.84 -9.98
N GLN A 46 -14.43 11.84 -10.70
CA GLN A 46 -14.28 10.50 -10.15
C GLN A 46 -13.16 10.44 -9.10
N LYS A 47 -13.40 9.68 -8.02
CA LYS A 47 -12.39 9.36 -7.01
C LYS A 47 -11.45 8.31 -7.55
N ALA A 48 -10.16 8.46 -7.29
CA ALA A 48 -9.18 7.49 -7.74
C ALA A 48 -7.87 7.49 -6.93
N VAL A 49 -7.14 6.39 -7.06
CA VAL A 49 -5.82 6.12 -6.44
C VAL A 49 -4.87 5.59 -7.52
N LYS A 50 -3.55 5.63 -7.27
CA LYS A 50 -2.56 5.03 -8.17
C LYS A 50 -1.72 3.98 -7.49
N GLU A 51 -1.19 3.07 -8.30
CA GLU A 51 -0.07 2.23 -7.90
C GLU A 51 1.24 3.02 -8.08
N PRO A 52 2.11 3.08 -7.07
CA PRO A 52 3.35 3.85 -7.16
C PRO A 52 4.47 3.09 -7.86
N ILE A 53 4.32 1.77 -8.05
CA ILE A 53 5.28 0.89 -8.70
C ILE A 53 4.88 0.73 -10.17
N HIS A 54 5.80 1.08 -11.06
CA HIS A 54 5.63 0.97 -12.50
C HIS A 54 6.59 -0.10 -13.02
N ASP A 55 6.05 -1.06 -13.74
CA ASP A 55 6.84 -2.08 -14.44
C ASP A 55 7.11 -1.65 -15.89
N CYS A 56 7.71 -2.54 -16.68
CA CYS A 56 8.06 -2.21 -18.06
C CYS A 56 7.26 -2.98 -19.10
N ASP A 57 6.26 -3.78 -18.70
CA ASP A 57 5.38 -4.64 -19.52
C ASP A 57 6.05 -5.77 -20.35
N HIS A 58 7.31 -5.63 -20.76
CA HIS A 58 7.92 -6.48 -21.78
C HIS A 58 8.97 -7.47 -21.27
N CYS A 59 9.45 -7.34 -20.03
CA CYS A 59 10.51 -8.18 -19.49
C CYS A 59 10.00 -9.58 -19.09
N PHE A 60 10.93 -10.47 -18.71
CA PHE A 60 10.59 -11.84 -18.31
C PHE A 60 9.57 -11.86 -17.16
N GLN A 61 9.78 -11.06 -16.13
CA GLN A 61 8.93 -11.01 -14.95
C GLN A 61 7.51 -10.51 -15.31
N CYS A 62 7.40 -9.41 -16.07
CA CYS A 62 6.10 -8.91 -16.53
C CYS A 62 5.33 -9.96 -17.33
N LYS A 63 6.00 -10.66 -18.25
CA LYS A 63 5.38 -11.74 -19.06
C LYS A 63 4.92 -12.94 -18.24
N ASN A 64 5.42 -13.10 -17.02
CA ASN A 64 5.09 -14.19 -16.10
C ASN A 64 4.20 -13.73 -14.93
N ARG A 65 3.58 -12.55 -15.00
CA ARG A 65 2.73 -11.98 -13.93
C ARG A 65 3.47 -11.79 -12.60
N GLN A 66 4.71 -11.32 -12.72
CA GLN A 66 5.60 -10.99 -11.61
C GLN A 66 6.05 -9.53 -11.73
N GLU A 67 5.15 -8.64 -12.14
CA GLU A 67 5.39 -7.22 -12.40
C GLU A 67 5.99 -6.52 -11.17
N ASN A 68 5.61 -6.96 -9.96
CA ASN A 68 6.12 -6.46 -8.68
C ASN A 68 7.64 -6.67 -8.48
N ILE A 69 8.26 -7.58 -9.22
CA ILE A 69 9.71 -7.81 -9.24
C ILE A 69 10.30 -7.61 -10.64
N CYS A 70 9.65 -6.76 -11.45
CA CYS A 70 10.17 -6.34 -12.74
C CYS A 70 11.60 -5.86 -12.60
N GLN A 71 12.51 -6.29 -13.48
CA GLN A 71 13.92 -5.88 -13.42
C GLN A 71 14.14 -4.42 -13.86
N ASN A 72 13.15 -3.82 -14.53
CA ASN A 72 13.16 -2.45 -15.04
C ASN A 72 12.12 -1.59 -14.31
N PHE A 73 11.75 -1.96 -13.09
CA PHE A 73 10.74 -1.24 -12.33
C PHE A 73 11.18 0.19 -12.00
N SER A 74 10.22 1.07 -11.78
CA SER A 74 10.44 2.35 -11.14
C SER A 74 9.41 2.57 -10.04
N ILE A 75 9.78 3.36 -9.04
CA ILE A 75 8.93 3.68 -7.89
C ILE A 75 8.79 5.19 -7.78
N THR A 76 7.54 5.66 -7.71
CA THR A 76 7.17 7.04 -7.39
C THR A 76 7.85 7.46 -6.08
N VAL A 77 8.30 8.71 -5.94
CA VAL A 77 9.18 9.21 -4.83
C VAL A 77 10.64 8.80 -4.96
N MET A 78 10.96 7.62 -5.49
CA MET A 78 12.36 7.17 -5.58
C MET A 78 13.01 7.49 -6.93
N HIS A 79 12.25 7.30 -8.02
CA HIS A 79 12.72 7.48 -9.40
C HIS A 79 12.09 8.73 -10.06
N SER A 80 10.93 9.16 -9.56
CA SER A 80 10.15 10.31 -10.03
C SER A 80 9.59 11.09 -8.85
N ASP A 81 9.02 12.27 -9.09
CA ASP A 81 8.37 13.04 -8.02
C ASP A 81 7.16 12.28 -7.46
N GLY A 82 6.97 12.42 -6.14
CA GLY A 82 5.82 11.92 -5.40
C GLY A 82 4.58 12.80 -5.47
N ASP A 83 3.61 12.44 -4.66
CA ASP A 83 2.22 12.89 -4.77
C ASP A 83 1.76 13.84 -3.67
N TYR A 84 2.64 14.26 -2.75
CA TYR A 84 2.33 15.31 -1.78
C TYR A 84 2.37 16.70 -2.44
N ALA A 85 1.58 16.83 -3.49
CA ALA A 85 1.38 18.00 -4.33
C ALA A 85 -0.13 18.23 -4.52
N LYS A 86 -0.50 19.41 -5.02
CA LYS A 86 -1.92 19.72 -5.32
C LYS A 86 -2.45 18.96 -6.53
N TYR A 87 -1.56 18.65 -7.47
CA TYR A 87 -1.86 17.94 -8.70
C TYR A 87 -0.72 16.99 -8.99
N THR A 88 -1.08 15.84 -9.53
CA THR A 88 -0.15 14.83 -10.04
C THR A 88 -0.70 14.31 -11.36
N THR A 89 0.19 13.91 -12.25
CA THR A 89 -0.19 13.34 -13.54
C THR A 89 0.23 11.90 -13.58
N VAL A 90 -0.58 11.07 -14.22
CA VAL A 90 -0.31 9.65 -14.36
C VAL A 90 -0.70 9.19 -15.75
N ALA A 91 0.07 8.27 -16.30
CA ALA A 91 -0.22 7.68 -17.60
C ALA A 91 -0.98 6.35 -17.47
N GLU A 92 -0.69 5.59 -16.42
CA GLU A 92 -1.13 4.20 -16.25
C GLU A 92 -1.23 3.81 -14.77
N ARG A 93 -1.79 2.62 -14.49
CA ARG A 93 -1.90 2.03 -13.13
C ARG A 93 -2.66 2.94 -12.14
N TYR A 94 -3.81 3.42 -12.59
CA TYR A 94 -4.77 4.16 -11.79
C TYR A 94 -6.06 3.35 -11.60
N HIS A 95 -6.68 3.49 -10.44
CA HIS A 95 -7.86 2.72 -10.06
C HIS A 95 -8.99 3.64 -9.60
N ALA A 96 -10.18 3.42 -10.16
CA ALA A 96 -11.38 4.08 -9.69
C ALA A 96 -11.70 3.62 -8.26
N VAL A 97 -12.04 4.58 -7.41
CA VAL A 97 -12.47 4.34 -6.03
C VAL A 97 -14.00 4.36 -5.99
N PRO A 98 -14.66 3.35 -5.40
CA PRO A 98 -16.11 3.35 -5.26
C PRO A 98 -16.61 4.61 -4.54
N GLU A 99 -17.75 5.17 -4.99
CA GLU A 99 -18.27 6.42 -4.43
C GLU A 99 -18.54 6.33 -2.92
N SER A 100 -18.88 5.14 -2.42
CA SER A 100 -19.09 4.88 -1.00
C SER A 100 -17.83 4.98 -0.13
N VAL A 101 -16.63 4.97 -0.73
CA VAL A 101 -15.36 5.03 0.00
C VAL A 101 -14.88 6.48 0.07
N PRO A 102 -14.74 7.06 1.28
CA PRO A 102 -14.14 8.38 1.45
C PRO A 102 -12.69 8.41 0.97
N LEU A 103 -12.26 9.52 0.36
CA LEU A 103 -10.88 9.67 -0.12
C LEU A 103 -9.83 9.41 0.97
N ARG A 104 -10.09 9.86 2.21
CA ARG A 104 -9.19 9.60 3.34
C ARG A 104 -8.97 8.11 3.63
N GLU A 105 -9.97 7.27 3.36
CA GLU A 105 -9.84 5.81 3.50
C GLU A 105 -9.19 5.21 2.25
N ALA A 106 -9.52 5.73 1.06
CA ALA A 106 -8.87 5.29 -0.17
C ALA A 106 -7.35 5.55 -0.19
N SER A 107 -6.84 6.53 0.57
CA SER A 107 -5.39 6.81 0.58
C SER A 107 -4.52 5.69 1.14
N ILE A 108 -5.11 4.72 1.87
CA ILE A 108 -4.41 3.52 2.33
C ILE A 108 -4.51 2.35 1.35
N ALA A 109 -5.02 2.55 0.13
CA ALA A 109 -5.11 1.50 -0.89
C ALA A 109 -3.74 0.89 -1.21
N GLU A 110 -2.71 1.73 -1.34
CA GLU A 110 -1.32 1.29 -1.60
C GLU A 110 -0.79 0.36 -0.49
N PRO A 111 -0.76 0.76 0.80
CA PRO A 111 -0.24 -0.13 1.84
C PRO A 111 -1.17 -1.33 2.08
N THR A 112 -2.46 -1.20 1.79
CA THR A 112 -3.39 -2.35 1.82
C THR A 112 -3.06 -3.36 0.75
N SER A 113 -2.65 -2.93 -0.45
CA SER A 113 -2.24 -3.84 -1.54
C SER A 113 -1.04 -4.71 -1.15
N ILE A 114 -0.10 -4.16 -0.37
CA ILE A 114 1.04 -4.91 0.17
C ILE A 114 0.56 -6.00 1.13
N ALA A 115 -0.36 -5.65 2.05
CA ALA A 115 -0.98 -6.61 2.95
C ALA A 115 -1.78 -7.69 2.19
N THR A 116 -2.52 -7.29 1.15
CA THR A 116 -3.26 -8.21 0.28
C THR A 116 -2.34 -9.19 -0.43
N CYS A 117 -1.24 -8.74 -1.02
CA CYS A 117 -0.25 -9.62 -1.65
C CYS A 117 0.34 -10.63 -0.64
N ALA A 118 0.67 -10.17 0.57
CA ALA A 118 1.23 -11.00 1.63
C ALA A 118 0.27 -12.09 2.13
N VAL A 119 -1.06 -11.85 2.09
CA VAL A 119 -2.08 -12.79 2.60
C VAL A 119 -2.68 -13.64 1.48
N LEU A 120 -3.02 -13.02 0.35
CA LEU A 120 -3.82 -13.66 -0.70
C LEU A 120 -2.98 -14.23 -1.84
N ASP A 121 -1.86 -13.62 -2.20
CA ASP A 121 -1.14 -14.01 -3.43
C ASP A 121 -0.01 -15.00 -3.15
N LEU A 122 0.72 -14.80 -2.06
CA LEU A 122 1.89 -15.61 -1.69
C LEU A 122 1.48 -16.92 -0.98
N PRO A 123 0.91 -16.90 0.24
CA PRO A 123 0.48 -18.12 0.93
C PRO A 123 -0.92 -18.60 0.50
N ARG A 124 -1.75 -17.72 -0.07
CA ARG A 124 -3.16 -17.99 -0.41
C ARG A 124 -3.93 -18.55 0.79
N LEU A 125 -3.93 -17.78 1.87
CA LEU A 125 -4.53 -18.20 3.13
C LEU A 125 -6.01 -18.60 2.96
N THR A 126 -6.43 -19.48 3.85
CA THR A 126 -7.79 -20.01 3.95
C THR A 126 -8.29 -19.89 5.39
N SER A 127 -9.57 -20.19 5.63
CA SER A 127 -10.16 -20.15 6.96
C SER A 127 -9.59 -21.20 7.93
N ASP A 128 -8.91 -22.22 7.40
CA ASP A 128 -8.34 -23.31 8.21
C ASP A 128 -6.94 -22.98 8.74
N ASP A 129 -6.35 -21.87 8.29
CA ASP A 129 -4.99 -21.48 8.64
C ASP A 129 -4.92 -20.77 10.00
N ASN A 130 -3.77 -20.95 10.66
CA ASN A 130 -3.39 -20.18 11.84
C ASN A 130 -2.25 -19.24 11.46
N VAL A 131 -2.42 -17.94 11.70
CA VAL A 131 -1.53 -16.89 11.22
C VAL A 131 -1.00 -16.10 12.40
N LEU A 132 0.33 -16.07 12.56
CA LEU A 132 0.99 -15.14 13.47
C LEU A 132 1.48 -13.93 12.69
N VAL A 133 1.03 -12.73 13.08
CA VAL A 133 1.55 -11.47 12.54
C VAL A 133 2.41 -10.80 13.61
N GLU A 134 3.72 -10.68 13.35
CA GLU A 134 4.68 -10.10 14.28
C GLU A 134 4.87 -8.59 14.04
N VAL A 135 4.90 -7.80 15.11
CA VAL A 135 4.76 -6.34 15.06
C VAL A 135 6.04 -5.61 14.66
N SER A 136 5.92 -4.80 13.61
CA SER A 136 6.46 -3.43 13.58
C SER A 136 5.67 -2.52 12.62
N GLY A 137 4.72 -1.72 13.13
CA GLY A 137 4.13 -0.60 12.40
C GLY A 137 2.78 -0.85 11.70
N PRO A 138 2.29 0.12 10.91
CA PRO A 138 0.91 0.16 10.40
C PRO A 138 0.56 -0.97 9.42
N ILE A 139 1.52 -1.49 8.65
CA ILE A 139 1.32 -2.61 7.73
C ILE A 139 0.78 -3.85 8.46
N VAL A 140 1.17 -4.06 9.72
CA VAL A 140 0.73 -5.21 10.53
C VAL A 140 -0.77 -5.18 10.76
N VAL A 141 -1.35 -4.00 11.01
CA VAL A 141 -2.80 -3.87 11.19
C VAL A 141 -3.53 -4.23 9.90
N LEU A 142 -3.04 -3.74 8.76
CA LEU A 142 -3.63 -4.05 7.45
C LEU A 142 -3.52 -5.55 7.13
N THR A 143 -2.36 -6.17 7.37
CA THR A 143 -2.16 -7.62 7.17
C THR A 143 -3.09 -8.44 8.06
N ALA A 144 -3.24 -8.06 9.34
CA ALA A 144 -4.16 -8.74 10.26
C ALA A 144 -5.62 -8.59 9.82
N ILE A 145 -6.04 -7.40 9.38
CA ILE A 145 -7.39 -7.15 8.85
C ILE A 145 -7.65 -8.01 7.61
N VAL A 146 -6.71 -8.04 6.66
CA VAL A 146 -6.88 -8.83 5.42
C VAL A 146 -6.90 -10.33 5.74
N ALA A 147 -6.01 -10.82 6.60
CA ALA A 147 -6.02 -12.23 7.03
C ALA A 147 -7.32 -12.61 7.76
N ASN A 148 -7.84 -11.73 8.63
CA ASN A 148 -9.12 -11.93 9.30
C ASN A 148 -10.30 -11.93 8.31
N SER A 149 -10.24 -11.09 7.27
CA SER A 149 -11.29 -11.03 6.24
C SER A 149 -11.44 -12.33 5.44
N VAL A 150 -10.37 -13.12 5.35
CA VAL A 150 -10.37 -14.47 4.76
C VAL A 150 -10.95 -15.52 5.72
N GLY A 151 -11.09 -15.18 7.00
CA GLY A 151 -11.59 -16.07 8.05
C GLY A 151 -10.51 -16.92 8.72
N ALA A 152 -9.22 -16.63 8.48
CA ALA A 152 -8.10 -17.31 9.15
C ALA A 152 -8.08 -17.02 10.66
N ASN A 153 -7.42 -17.90 11.43
CA ASN A 153 -7.23 -17.72 12.86
C ASN A 153 -5.98 -16.85 13.09
N VAL A 154 -6.20 -15.54 13.29
CA VAL A 154 -5.11 -14.56 13.37
C VAL A 154 -4.70 -14.29 14.83
N VAL A 155 -3.40 -14.37 15.11
CA VAL A 155 -2.77 -13.93 16.35
C VAL A 155 -1.80 -12.80 15.97
N VAL A 156 -1.84 -11.69 16.70
CA VAL A 156 -0.91 -10.58 16.50
C VAL A 156 0.01 -10.48 17.72
N SER A 157 1.32 -10.48 17.49
CA SER A 157 2.32 -10.40 18.56
C SER A 157 3.06 -9.07 18.49
N GLY A 158 3.13 -8.32 19.60
CA GLY A 158 3.86 -7.05 19.61
C GLY A 158 4.58 -6.62 20.86
N SER A 159 5.55 -5.71 20.63
CA SER A 159 6.32 -5.03 21.67
C SER A 159 5.54 -3.85 22.26
N GLN A 160 5.90 -3.39 23.47
CA GLN A 160 5.27 -2.23 24.13
C GLN A 160 5.20 -0.96 23.26
N LYS A 161 6.13 -0.77 22.32
CA LYS A 161 6.11 0.37 21.39
C LYS A 161 4.95 0.32 20.40
N GLY A 162 4.38 -0.86 20.15
CA GLY A 162 3.23 -1.10 19.27
C GLY A 162 1.89 -1.15 20.01
N ASP A 163 1.84 -0.89 21.31
CA ASP A 163 0.62 -1.05 22.13
C ASP A 163 -0.57 -0.23 21.64
N TYR A 164 -0.34 0.90 20.98
CA TYR A 164 -1.41 1.71 20.38
C TYR A 164 -2.14 0.97 19.24
N LEU A 165 -1.48 0.01 18.60
CA LEU A 165 -2.06 -0.81 17.51
C LEU A 165 -3.08 -1.82 18.03
N GLY A 166 -3.01 -2.21 19.30
CA GLY A 166 -3.92 -3.19 19.90
C GLY A 166 -5.38 -2.77 19.79
N SER A 167 -5.68 -1.49 20.05
CA SER A 167 -7.04 -0.96 19.92
C SER A 167 -7.62 -1.10 18.50
N TYR A 168 -6.82 -0.83 17.47
CA TYR A 168 -7.25 -0.95 16.08
C TYR A 168 -7.47 -2.41 15.64
N ILE A 169 -6.72 -3.34 16.24
CA ILE A 169 -6.86 -4.78 15.98
C ILE A 169 -8.11 -5.33 16.68
N GLU A 170 -8.38 -4.90 17.91
CA GLU A 170 -9.57 -5.29 18.67
C GLU A 170 -10.86 -4.79 18.01
N GLU A 171 -10.85 -3.58 17.44
CA GLU A 171 -11.98 -2.99 16.71
C GLU A 171 -12.28 -3.68 15.37
N ALA A 172 -11.34 -4.46 14.80
CA ALA A 172 -11.42 -5.03 13.46
C ALA A 172 -12.30 -6.30 13.30
N GLY A 173 -13.25 -6.58 14.20
CA GLY A 173 -14.20 -7.69 14.07
C GLY A 173 -13.84 -8.92 14.90
N ARG A 174 -13.90 -10.15 14.34
CA ARG A 174 -13.42 -11.38 15.04
C ARG A 174 -11.98 -11.11 15.49
N SER A 175 -11.82 -10.72 16.75
CA SER A 175 -10.62 -10.01 17.17
C SER A 175 -9.43 -10.97 17.11
N PRO A 176 -8.38 -10.64 16.34
CA PRO A 176 -7.13 -11.37 16.44
C PRO A 176 -6.65 -11.34 17.89
N GLU A 177 -6.17 -12.47 18.41
CA GLU A 177 -5.63 -12.49 19.77
C GLU A 177 -4.35 -11.65 19.79
N TYR A 178 -4.35 -10.53 20.52
CA TYR A 178 -3.16 -9.70 20.68
C TYR A 178 -2.34 -10.18 21.89
N VAL A 179 -1.15 -10.71 21.63
CA VAL A 179 -0.24 -11.20 22.67
C VAL A 179 0.93 -10.23 22.85
N LYS A 180 1.05 -9.69 24.06
CA LYS A 180 2.18 -8.84 24.46
C LYS A 180 3.33 -9.69 24.97
N TYR A 181 4.55 -9.38 24.51
CA TYR A 181 5.78 -9.94 25.09
C TYR A 181 6.65 -8.82 25.67
N SER A 182 7.27 -9.11 26.82
CA SER A 182 8.08 -8.20 27.64
C SER A 182 9.48 -7.98 27.08
#